data_AF-A0A2S2NIY5-F1
#
_entry.id   AF-A0A2S2NIY5-F1
#
_cell.length_a   1.000
_cell.length_b   1.000
_cell.length_c   1.000
_cell.angle_alpha   90.00
_cell.angle_beta   90.00
_cell.angle_gamma   90.00
#
_symmetry.space_group_name_H-M   'P 1'
#
loop_
_entity.id
_entity.type
_entity.pdbx_description
1 polymer ?
#
loop_
_entity_poly.entity_id
_entity_poly.type
_entity_poly.pdbx_seq_one_letter_code
_entity_poly.pdbx_strand_id
1 'polypeptide(L)'
;MNTKMNLMKPPDQSNCEPDGDLNLMCKKNINLEDGNDSCSSSSSSNLSLSSLSSIEVFSEENDPPNVTLEDCSNAYFAGYLGKKCVDKFKCSICEGNMLKDIEDATFNNQEFLIFCKNYSSENSLLHLKRPTVDFTEFVSLAQKIIKKTVEKMPHKKNISKFIFSKIKNDLSSVIHFNSSCEPHIDFLITHLINCKLLRDFNWKSKNIKSNAKDKNKNKLSILKNN
;
A
#
# COMPACT_ATOMS: atom_id res chain seq x y z
N MET A 1 25.48 58.27 -9.17
CA MET A 1 24.66 57.66 -8.11
C MET A 1 24.95 56.17 -8.09
N ASN A 2 25.60 55.67 -7.04
CA ASN A 2 26.08 54.30 -6.90
C ASN A 2 25.08 53.49 -6.06
N THR A 3 24.33 52.58 -6.68
CA THR A 3 23.49 51.60 -5.98
C THR A 3 24.32 50.35 -5.67
N LYS A 4 24.92 50.32 -4.47
CA LYS A 4 25.51 49.10 -3.91
C LYS A 4 24.40 48.10 -3.58
N MET A 5 24.27 47.06 -4.40
CA MET A 5 23.50 45.86 -4.07
C MET A 5 24.20 45.12 -2.92
N ASN A 6 23.74 45.32 -1.68
CA ASN A 6 24.11 44.47 -0.55
C ASN A 6 23.29 43.18 -0.62
N LEU A 7 23.78 42.18 -1.36
CA LEU A 7 23.31 40.81 -1.25
C LEU A 7 23.93 40.22 0.02
N MET A 8 23.08 39.89 1.00
CA MET A 8 23.50 39.16 2.20
C MET A 8 24.17 37.84 1.78
N LYS A 9 25.36 37.58 2.34
CA LYS A 9 26.02 36.26 2.21
C LYS A 9 25.12 35.19 2.85
N PRO A 10 24.95 34.01 2.23
CA PRO A 10 24.33 32.89 2.91
C PRO A 10 25.19 32.48 4.12
N PRO A 11 24.58 32.00 5.21
CA PRO A 11 25.32 31.47 6.35
C PRO A 11 26.09 30.22 5.91
N ASP A 12 27.35 30.11 6.31
CA ASP A 12 28.23 28.98 5.95
C ASP A 12 27.81 27.65 6.60
N GLN A 13 26.81 27.67 7.48
CA GLN A 13 26.28 26.50 8.19
C GLN A 13 24.76 26.62 8.34
N SER A 14 24.05 25.60 7.85
CA SER A 14 22.61 25.43 8.06
C SER A 14 22.36 24.90 9.47
N ASN A 15 21.35 25.45 10.18
CA ASN A 15 20.85 24.92 11.46
C ASN A 15 19.96 23.66 11.27
N CYS A 16 20.18 22.91 10.20
CA CYS A 16 19.54 21.61 10.03
C CYS A 16 20.33 20.60 10.84
N GLU A 17 19.68 20.00 11.83
CA GLU A 17 20.16 18.76 12.44
C GLU A 17 20.41 17.73 11.32
N PRO A 18 21.44 16.89 11.43
CA PRO A 18 21.66 15.84 10.45
C PRO A 18 20.49 14.86 10.48
N ASP A 19 19.68 14.84 9.42
CA ASP A 19 18.64 13.83 9.22
C ASP A 19 19.27 12.43 9.30
N GLY A 20 18.93 11.72 10.37
CA GLY A 20 19.41 10.37 10.66
C GLY A 20 18.74 9.27 9.81
N ASP A 21 18.10 9.61 8.69
CA ASP A 21 17.49 8.65 7.78
C ASP A 21 18.56 8.01 6.89
N LEU A 22 19.36 7.15 7.53
CA LEU A 22 20.23 6.24 6.85
C LEU A 22 19.38 5.23 6.08
N ASN A 23 19.41 5.35 4.75
CA ASN A 23 18.94 4.38 3.77
C ASN A 23 18.90 2.95 4.31
N LEU A 24 17.71 2.34 4.27
CA LEU A 24 17.39 1.00 4.79
C LEU A 24 18.03 -0.15 3.98
N MET A 25 19.24 0.05 3.44
CA MET A 25 20.05 -0.94 2.73
C MET A 25 21.56 -0.79 3.01
N CYS A 26 21.98 -0.44 4.23
CA CYS A 26 23.38 -0.63 4.63
C CYS A 26 23.50 -1.34 5.98
N LYS A 27 24.03 -2.56 5.96
CA LYS A 27 24.38 -3.36 7.14
C LYS A 27 25.63 -2.76 7.80
N LYS A 28 25.54 -2.41 9.09
CA LYS A 28 26.59 -2.70 10.08
C LYS A 28 26.05 -2.54 11.52
N ASN A 29 26.56 -3.39 12.40
CA ASN A 29 26.21 -3.55 13.81
C ASN A 29 26.37 -2.27 14.63
N ILE A 30 25.56 -2.10 15.70
CA ILE A 30 25.95 -1.85 17.12
C ILE A 30 24.75 -1.30 17.95
N ASN A 31 24.50 -1.92 19.13
CA ASN A 31 23.94 -1.53 20.46
C ASN A 31 22.73 -0.54 20.60
N LEU A 32 21.57 -0.94 21.18
CA LEU A 32 21.02 -0.70 22.57
C LEU A 32 20.69 0.79 22.84
N GLU A 33 19.46 1.21 23.17
CA GLU A 33 18.61 1.04 24.39
C GLU A 33 17.11 1.27 24.03
N ASP A 34 16.15 0.41 24.42
CA ASP A 34 15.29 0.38 25.63
C ASP A 34 14.13 1.41 25.68
N GLY A 35 12.89 0.90 25.64
CA GLY A 35 11.63 1.65 25.70
C GLY A 35 10.45 0.68 25.80
N ASN A 36 10.08 0.37 27.04
CA ASN A 36 9.14 -0.66 27.49
C ASN A 36 7.68 -0.29 27.17
N ASP A 37 6.87 -1.21 26.61
CA ASP A 37 5.49 -1.39 27.07
C ASP A 37 4.85 -2.70 26.57
N SER A 38 4.33 -3.43 27.55
CA SER A 38 3.75 -4.77 27.49
C SER A 38 2.24 -4.67 27.33
N CYS A 39 1.62 -5.55 26.54
CA CYS A 39 0.42 -6.28 26.96
C CYS A 39 0.09 -7.47 26.04
N SER A 40 0.08 -8.66 26.65
CA SER A 40 -0.43 -9.92 26.11
C SER A 40 -1.96 -9.94 26.14
N SER A 41 -2.59 -10.62 25.19
CA SER A 41 -3.27 -11.89 25.47
C SER A 41 -3.94 -12.47 24.24
N SER A 42 -3.71 -13.76 24.05
CA SER A 42 -4.34 -14.67 23.11
C SER A 42 -5.76 -15.04 23.54
N SER A 43 -6.67 -15.19 22.59
CA SER A 43 -7.72 -16.20 22.67
C SER A 43 -8.19 -16.59 21.28
N SER A 44 -7.95 -17.85 20.93
CA SER A 44 -8.42 -18.52 19.73
C SER A 44 -9.80 -19.13 19.99
N SER A 45 -10.81 -18.70 19.25
CA SER A 45 -12.12 -19.35 19.23
C SER A 45 -12.50 -19.71 17.79
N ASN A 46 -12.82 -20.98 17.59
CA ASN A 46 -13.36 -21.53 16.36
C ASN A 46 -14.77 -20.95 16.12
N LEU A 47 -14.96 -20.17 15.05
CA LEU A 47 -16.28 -19.66 14.67
C LEU A 47 -16.62 -20.04 13.23
N SER A 48 -17.79 -20.68 13.13
CA SER A 48 -18.42 -21.22 11.92
C SER A 48 -18.67 -20.16 10.85
N LEU A 49 -18.59 -20.56 9.58
CA LEU A 49 -18.23 -19.71 8.44
C LEU A 49 -19.42 -19.24 7.57
N SER A 50 -20.64 -19.18 8.11
CA SER A 50 -21.85 -18.94 7.31
C SER A 50 -22.32 -17.48 7.16
N SER A 51 -21.73 -16.50 7.85
CA SER A 51 -22.09 -15.08 7.66
C SER A 51 -20.95 -14.29 7.03
N LEU A 52 -21.03 -14.11 5.71
CA LEU A 52 -20.26 -13.14 4.92
C LEU A 52 -21.23 -12.50 3.91
N SER A 53 -22.35 -12.00 4.41
CA SER A 53 -23.31 -11.25 3.60
C SER A 53 -23.09 -9.75 3.78
N SER A 54 -23.10 -9.07 2.63
CA SER A 54 -23.25 -7.62 2.43
C SER A 54 -22.00 -6.77 2.71
N ILE A 55 -21.29 -6.41 1.63
CA ILE A 55 -20.47 -5.21 1.60
C ILE A 55 -21.47 -4.05 1.56
N GLU A 56 -21.75 -3.44 2.70
CA GLU A 56 -22.53 -2.20 2.76
C GLU A 56 -21.69 -1.09 2.13
N VAL A 57 -22.14 -0.63 0.96
CA VAL A 57 -21.63 0.57 0.29
C VAL A 57 -22.34 1.75 0.96
N PHE A 58 -21.68 2.39 1.91
CA PHE A 58 -22.16 3.63 2.50
C PHE A 58 -21.91 4.76 1.51
N SER A 59 -22.96 5.24 0.85
CA SER A 59 -23.00 6.58 0.27
C SER A 59 -23.43 7.55 1.36
N GLU A 60 -22.48 8.25 1.97
CA GLU A 60 -22.75 9.40 2.82
C GLU A 60 -22.78 10.66 1.95
N GLU A 61 -23.89 11.39 1.99
CA GLU A 61 -24.05 12.69 1.33
C GLU A 61 -23.55 13.83 2.23
N ASN A 62 -22.91 14.83 1.60
CA ASN A 62 -22.79 16.24 2.00
C ASN A 62 -21.76 16.72 3.04
N ASP A 63 -20.54 16.15 3.02
CA ASP A 63 -19.32 16.88 3.43
C ASP A 63 -18.23 16.68 2.35
N PRO A 64 -17.31 17.64 2.10
CA PRO A 64 -16.20 17.40 1.19
C PRO A 64 -15.43 16.16 1.70
N PRO A 65 -15.26 15.12 0.86
CA PRO A 65 -14.71 13.85 1.33
C PRO A 65 -13.33 14.09 1.92
N ASN A 66 -13.18 13.80 3.22
CA ASN A 66 -11.91 13.93 3.91
C ASN A 66 -10.98 12.82 3.39
N VAL A 67 -10.13 13.18 2.42
CA VAL A 67 -9.23 12.23 1.77
C VAL A 67 -8.17 11.76 2.77
N THR A 68 -8.13 10.46 3.01
CA THR A 68 -7.17 9.86 3.92
C THR A 68 -5.89 9.40 3.20
N LEU A 69 -4.82 9.17 3.95
CA LEU A 69 -3.62 8.53 3.41
C LEU A 69 -3.89 7.11 2.88
N GLU A 70 -4.90 6.41 3.41
CA GLU A 70 -5.30 5.10 2.90
C GLU A 70 -5.91 5.24 1.50
N ASP A 71 -6.75 6.24 1.27
CA ASP A 71 -7.31 6.54 -0.06
C ASP A 71 -6.19 6.86 -1.05
N CYS A 72 -5.23 7.68 -0.62
CA CYS A 72 -4.07 8.00 -1.45
C CYS A 72 -3.21 6.77 -1.77
N SER A 73 -3.01 5.90 -0.79
CA SER A 73 -2.27 4.64 -0.94
C SER A 73 -2.99 3.66 -1.88
N ASN A 74 -4.32 3.64 -1.83
CA ASN A 74 -5.16 2.83 -2.71
C ASN A 74 -5.06 3.31 -4.16
N ALA A 75 -5.18 4.60 -4.42
CA ALA A 75 -5.01 5.17 -5.75
C ALA A 75 -3.58 4.93 -6.29
N TYR A 76 -2.55 5.17 -5.46
CA TYR A 76 -1.16 4.89 -5.83
C TYR A 76 -0.96 3.42 -6.23
N PHE A 77 -1.49 2.49 -5.43
CA PHE A 77 -1.36 1.07 -5.69
C PHE A 77 -2.18 0.61 -6.91
N ALA A 78 -3.36 1.20 -7.13
CA ALA A 78 -4.15 0.98 -8.34
C ALA A 78 -3.38 1.44 -9.57
N GLY A 79 -2.84 2.66 -9.59
CA GLY A 79 -2.00 3.16 -10.68
C GLY A 79 -0.81 2.23 -11.00
N TYR A 80 -0.18 1.68 -9.96
CA TYR A 80 0.89 0.69 -10.11
C TYR A 80 0.40 -0.61 -10.77
N LEU A 81 -0.71 -1.16 -10.31
CA LEU A 81 -1.29 -2.40 -10.85
C LEU A 81 -1.72 -2.24 -12.31
N GLY A 82 -2.44 -1.14 -12.61
CA GLY A 82 -2.91 -0.83 -13.94
C GLY A 82 -1.74 -0.70 -14.91
N LYS A 83 -0.72 0.11 -14.55
CA LYS A 83 0.49 0.26 -15.36
C LYS A 83 1.18 -1.07 -15.60
N LYS A 84 1.34 -1.90 -14.56
CA LYS A 84 2.00 -3.21 -14.69
C LYS A 84 1.24 -4.17 -15.61
N CYS A 85 -0.10 -4.12 -15.60
CA CYS A 85 -0.94 -4.90 -16.49
C CYS A 85 -0.78 -4.42 -17.94
N VAL A 86 -0.89 -3.10 -18.17
CA VAL A 86 -0.70 -2.48 -19.50
C VAL A 86 0.71 -2.74 -20.04
N ASP A 87 1.75 -2.63 -19.22
CA ASP A 87 3.12 -2.89 -19.64
C ASP A 87 3.34 -4.34 -20.08
N LYS A 88 2.60 -5.29 -19.47
CA LYS A 88 2.70 -6.71 -19.81
C LYS A 88 1.93 -7.08 -21.07
N PHE A 89 0.70 -6.58 -21.23
CA PHE A 89 -0.22 -7.04 -22.28
C PHE A 89 -0.39 -6.05 -23.43
N LYS A 90 0.00 -4.78 -23.24
CA LYS A 90 -0.17 -3.69 -24.22
C LYS A 90 -1.61 -3.59 -24.75
N CYS A 91 -2.58 -3.83 -23.87
CA CYS A 91 -3.99 -3.86 -24.21
C CYS A 91 -4.64 -2.49 -23.99
N SER A 92 -5.04 -1.84 -25.07
CA SER A 92 -5.68 -0.52 -25.05
C SER A 92 -7.03 -0.51 -24.32
N ILE A 93 -7.81 -1.60 -24.42
CA ILE A 93 -9.09 -1.75 -23.70
C ILE A 93 -8.84 -1.72 -22.19
N CYS A 94 -7.90 -2.52 -21.71
CA CYS A 94 -7.54 -2.52 -20.30
C CYS A 94 -6.96 -1.18 -19.87
N GLU A 95 -6.12 -0.56 -20.71
CA GLU A 95 -5.55 0.75 -20.42
C GLU A 95 -6.63 1.81 -20.19
N GLY A 96 -7.59 1.95 -21.11
CA GLY A 96 -8.69 2.91 -20.97
C GLY A 96 -9.61 2.64 -19.79
N ASN A 97 -9.80 1.37 -19.41
CA ASN A 97 -10.62 1.02 -18.25
C ASN A 97 -9.90 1.26 -16.91
N MET A 98 -8.57 1.15 -16.87
CA MET A 98 -7.81 1.16 -15.61
C MET A 98 -7.08 2.46 -15.34
N LEU A 99 -6.65 3.17 -16.39
CA LEU A 99 -5.75 4.32 -16.29
C LEU A 99 -6.36 5.52 -17.01
N LYS A 100 -6.18 6.69 -16.40
CA LYS A 100 -6.59 7.96 -17.01
C LYS A 100 -5.61 8.37 -18.09
N ASP A 101 -6.14 8.98 -19.14
CA ASP A 101 -5.34 9.68 -20.14
C ASP A 101 -4.63 10.89 -19.52
N ILE A 102 -3.47 11.21 -20.10
CA ILE A 102 -2.54 12.20 -19.56
C ILE A 102 -3.10 13.63 -19.69
N GLU A 103 -3.88 13.88 -20.73
CA GLU A 103 -4.25 15.23 -21.17
C GLU A 103 -5.55 15.76 -20.53
N ASP A 104 -6.41 14.89 -19.98
CA ASP A 104 -7.81 15.24 -19.68
C ASP A 104 -8.26 14.98 -18.24
N ALA A 105 -7.35 14.63 -17.35
CA ALA A 105 -7.72 14.22 -15.99
C ALA A 105 -7.55 15.35 -14.97
N THR A 106 -8.67 15.94 -14.52
CA THR A 106 -8.71 16.81 -13.34
C THR A 106 -8.03 16.12 -12.14
N PHE A 107 -7.09 16.79 -11.48
CA PHE A 107 -6.38 16.23 -10.32
C PHE A 107 -7.38 15.87 -9.21
N ASN A 108 -7.28 14.65 -8.69
CA ASN A 108 -8.03 14.20 -7.52
C ASN A 108 -7.07 14.15 -6.34
N ASN A 109 -7.50 14.64 -5.17
CA ASN A 109 -6.69 14.62 -3.95
C ASN A 109 -6.23 13.21 -3.54
N GLN A 110 -6.97 12.15 -3.89
CA GLN A 110 -6.54 10.76 -3.71
C GLN A 110 -5.29 10.42 -4.53
N GLU A 111 -4.93 11.19 -5.55
CA GLU A 111 -3.77 10.93 -6.40
C GLU A 111 -2.51 11.64 -5.93
N PHE A 112 -2.56 12.26 -4.74
CA PHE A 112 -1.45 13.05 -4.19
C PHE A 112 -0.12 12.27 -4.14
N LEU A 113 -0.13 11.00 -3.72
CA LEU A 113 1.08 10.18 -3.71
C LEU A 113 1.63 9.89 -5.11
N ILE A 114 0.77 9.82 -6.13
CA ILE A 114 1.18 9.67 -7.54
C ILE A 114 1.83 10.96 -8.02
N PHE A 115 1.23 12.11 -7.69
CA PHE A 115 1.80 13.42 -7.98
C PHE A 115 3.20 13.57 -7.37
N CYS A 116 3.36 13.32 -6.07
CA CYS A 116 4.65 13.39 -5.39
C CYS A 116 5.69 12.45 -6.04
N LYS A 117 5.28 11.25 -6.45
CA LYS A 117 6.17 10.27 -7.08
C LYS A 117 6.71 10.74 -8.43
N ASN A 118 5.93 11.51 -9.16
CA ASN A 118 6.29 12.00 -10.50
C ASN A 118 6.87 13.43 -10.48
N TYR A 119 6.94 14.11 -9.33
CA TYR A 119 7.35 15.52 -9.25
C TYR A 119 8.72 15.84 -9.89
N SER A 120 9.66 14.90 -9.87
CA SER A 120 11.01 15.06 -10.44
C SER A 120 11.22 14.28 -11.74
N SER A 121 10.17 13.73 -12.36
CA SER A 121 10.34 13.02 -13.63
C SER A 121 10.51 14.01 -14.78
N GLU A 122 11.77 14.22 -15.20
CA GLU A 122 12.15 15.10 -16.31
C GLU A 122 11.57 14.67 -17.68
N ASN A 123 11.01 13.46 -17.77
CA ASN A 123 10.40 12.92 -18.98
C ASN A 123 8.86 12.98 -18.88
N SER A 124 8.21 13.33 -20.00
CA SER A 124 6.75 13.30 -20.17
C SER A 124 6.13 11.91 -19.98
N LEU A 125 6.95 10.86 -19.93
CA LEU A 125 6.54 9.50 -19.57
C LEU A 125 6.46 9.37 -18.04
N LEU A 126 5.27 9.62 -17.48
CA LEU A 126 5.01 9.40 -16.06
C LEU A 126 5.35 7.96 -15.65
N HIS A 127 6.24 7.82 -14.66
CA HIS A 127 6.65 6.51 -14.15
C HIS A 127 5.49 5.76 -13.49
N LEU A 128 4.52 6.49 -12.94
CA LEU A 128 3.29 5.97 -12.38
C LEU A 128 2.10 6.68 -13.03
N LYS A 129 1.19 5.90 -13.62
CA LYS A 129 -0.03 6.41 -14.24
C LYS A 129 -1.15 6.55 -13.20
N ARG A 130 -2.04 7.52 -13.43
CA ARG A 130 -3.20 7.78 -12.57
C ARG A 130 -4.31 6.76 -12.90
N PRO A 131 -4.90 6.08 -11.91
CA PRO A 131 -5.98 5.13 -12.15
C PRO A 131 -7.31 5.82 -12.41
N THR A 132 -8.24 5.13 -13.06
CA THR A 132 -9.67 5.53 -13.11
C THR A 132 -10.32 5.37 -11.73
N VAL A 133 -11.49 6.00 -11.54
CA VAL A 133 -12.25 5.91 -10.28
C VAL A 133 -12.70 4.48 -10.03
N ASP A 134 -13.35 3.86 -11.02
CA ASP A 134 -13.85 2.48 -10.96
C ASP A 134 -12.73 1.48 -10.65
N PHE A 135 -11.55 1.69 -11.26
CA PHE A 135 -10.42 0.81 -10.99
C PHE A 135 -9.81 1.02 -9.61
N THR A 136 -9.81 2.26 -9.11
CA THR A 136 -9.41 2.56 -7.72
C THR A 136 -10.36 1.90 -6.72
N GLU A 137 -11.67 1.97 -6.98
CA GLU A 137 -12.69 1.30 -6.18
C GLU A 137 -12.52 -0.21 -6.19
N PHE A 138 -12.35 -0.82 -7.37
CA PHE A 138 -12.06 -2.25 -7.52
C PHE A 138 -10.87 -2.68 -6.65
N VAL A 139 -9.76 -1.94 -6.72
CA VAL A 139 -8.55 -2.25 -5.94
C VAL A 139 -8.77 -2.07 -4.44
N SER A 140 -9.53 -1.06 -4.02
CA SER A 140 -9.89 -0.85 -2.61
C SER A 140 -10.74 -1.99 -2.06
N LEU A 141 -11.80 -2.38 -2.78
CA LEU A 141 -12.68 -3.49 -2.39
C LEU A 141 -11.93 -4.83 -2.38
N ALA A 142 -11.08 -5.09 -3.37
CA ALA A 142 -10.24 -6.28 -3.42
C ALA A 142 -9.30 -6.38 -2.20
N GLN A 143 -8.72 -5.26 -1.77
CA GLN A 143 -7.90 -5.21 -0.56
C GLN A 143 -8.71 -5.48 0.71
N LYS A 144 -9.94 -4.92 0.81
CA LYS A 144 -10.85 -5.23 1.92
C LYS A 144 -11.19 -6.73 1.98
N ILE A 145 -11.43 -7.37 0.82
CA ILE A 145 -11.65 -8.82 0.73
C ILE A 145 -10.42 -9.60 1.23
N ILE A 146 -9.21 -9.23 0.80
CA ILE A 146 -7.96 -9.87 1.24
C ILE A 146 -7.83 -9.77 2.76
N LYS A 147 -7.93 -8.55 3.31
CA LYS A 147 -7.76 -8.28 4.74
C LYS A 147 -8.73 -9.11 5.57
N LYS A 148 -10.04 -9.01 5.29
CA LYS A 148 -11.09 -9.77 5.98
C LYS A 148 -10.86 -11.29 5.89
N THR A 149 -10.40 -11.77 4.73
CA THR A 149 -10.14 -13.21 4.55
C THR A 149 -8.94 -13.68 5.34
N VAL A 150 -7.82 -12.94 5.32
CA VAL A 150 -6.61 -13.29 6.07
C VAL A 150 -6.83 -13.22 7.58
N GLU A 151 -7.61 -12.26 8.06
CA GLU A 151 -7.97 -12.15 9.48
C GLU A 151 -8.84 -13.32 9.94
N LYS A 152 -9.85 -13.71 9.14
CA LYS A 152 -10.78 -14.78 9.49
C LYS A 152 -10.19 -16.19 9.37
N MET A 153 -9.29 -16.40 8.40
CA MET A 153 -8.77 -17.73 8.08
C MET A 153 -7.26 -17.73 7.76
N PRO A 154 -6.41 -17.28 8.70
CA PRO A 154 -4.98 -17.07 8.46
C PRO A 154 -4.19 -18.34 8.09
N HIS A 155 -4.67 -19.51 8.52
CA HIS A 155 -4.01 -20.80 8.29
C HIS A 155 -4.62 -21.61 7.13
N LYS A 156 -5.51 -21.01 6.33
CA LYS A 156 -6.16 -21.72 5.23
C LYS A 156 -5.14 -22.08 4.15
N LYS A 157 -4.98 -23.38 3.88
CA LYS A 157 -4.22 -23.85 2.72
C LYS A 157 -4.86 -23.31 1.44
N ASN A 158 -4.03 -22.83 0.51
CA ASN A 158 -4.48 -22.22 -0.75
C ASN A 158 -5.38 -20.98 -0.57
N ILE A 159 -5.15 -20.17 0.47
CA ILE A 159 -5.91 -18.93 0.71
C ILE A 159 -5.93 -18.00 -0.51
N SER A 160 -4.85 -17.94 -1.29
CA SER A 160 -4.77 -17.14 -2.51
C SER A 160 -5.82 -17.53 -3.55
N LYS A 161 -6.05 -18.84 -3.78
CA LYS A 161 -7.08 -19.34 -4.71
C LYS A 161 -8.48 -18.97 -4.23
N PHE A 162 -8.73 -19.08 -2.92
CA PHE A 162 -10.02 -18.71 -2.35
C PHE A 162 -10.29 -17.21 -2.49
N ILE A 163 -9.29 -16.36 -2.18
CA ILE A 163 -9.41 -14.91 -2.35
C ILE A 163 -9.62 -14.56 -3.82
N PHE A 164 -8.88 -15.20 -4.73
CA PHE A 164 -9.00 -14.99 -6.17
C PHE A 164 -10.44 -15.20 -6.65
N SER A 165 -11.02 -16.36 -6.36
CA SER A 165 -12.41 -16.66 -6.76
C SER A 165 -13.40 -15.68 -6.14
N LYS A 166 -13.16 -15.27 -4.90
CA LYS A 166 -14.01 -14.30 -4.21
C LYS A 166 -13.97 -12.93 -4.87
N ILE A 167 -12.78 -12.41 -5.19
CA ILE A 167 -12.63 -11.13 -5.90
C ILE A 167 -13.30 -11.20 -7.27
N LYS A 168 -13.09 -12.28 -8.03
CA LYS A 168 -13.64 -12.44 -9.39
C LYS A 168 -15.17 -12.46 -9.39
N ASN A 169 -15.78 -13.09 -8.38
CA ASN A 169 -17.24 -13.16 -8.26
C ASN A 169 -17.83 -11.85 -7.71
N ASP A 170 -17.32 -11.39 -6.56
CA ASP A 170 -17.92 -10.29 -5.80
C ASP A 170 -17.73 -8.93 -6.49
N LEU A 171 -16.65 -8.75 -7.28
CA LEU A 171 -16.31 -7.47 -7.90
C LEU A 171 -16.51 -7.44 -9.43
N SER A 172 -17.18 -8.45 -9.99
CA SER A 172 -17.45 -8.54 -11.43
C SER A 172 -18.26 -7.37 -12.00
N SER A 173 -19.05 -6.69 -11.16
CA SER A 173 -19.88 -5.54 -11.54
C SER A 173 -19.20 -4.19 -11.34
N VAL A 174 -18.07 -4.12 -10.61
CA VAL A 174 -17.41 -2.85 -10.28
C VAL A 174 -16.66 -2.29 -11.47
N ILE A 175 -16.10 -3.17 -12.30
CA ILE A 175 -15.36 -2.77 -13.50
C ILE A 175 -15.67 -3.76 -14.62
N HIS A 176 -16.20 -3.24 -15.72
CA HIS A 176 -16.54 -4.04 -16.88
C HIS A 176 -15.32 -4.27 -17.75
N PHE A 177 -14.77 -5.47 -17.67
CA PHE A 177 -13.75 -5.92 -18.60
C PHE A 177 -14.38 -6.70 -19.75
N ASN A 178 -13.82 -6.52 -20.95
CA ASN A 178 -14.20 -7.33 -22.10
C ASN A 178 -13.83 -8.80 -21.87
N SER A 179 -14.61 -9.75 -22.38
CA SER A 179 -14.32 -11.18 -22.28
C SER A 179 -12.96 -11.55 -22.89
N SER A 180 -12.52 -10.82 -23.92
CA SER A 180 -11.18 -10.97 -24.51
C SER A 180 -10.03 -10.61 -23.55
N CYS A 181 -10.32 -9.90 -22.46
CA CYS A 181 -9.35 -9.43 -21.47
C CYS A 181 -9.30 -10.30 -20.21
N GLU A 182 -10.04 -11.42 -20.15
CA GLU A 182 -10.08 -12.30 -18.98
C GLU A 182 -8.69 -12.70 -18.45
N PRO A 183 -7.70 -13.11 -19.29
CA PRO A 183 -6.35 -13.42 -18.83
C PRO A 183 -5.62 -12.23 -18.19
N HIS A 184 -5.96 -11.00 -18.58
CA HIS A 184 -5.37 -9.77 -18.03
C HIS A 184 -5.90 -9.51 -16.62
N ILE A 185 -7.20 -9.73 -16.41
CA ILE A 185 -7.85 -9.62 -15.09
C ILE A 185 -7.28 -10.67 -14.15
N ASP A 186 -7.18 -11.91 -14.62
CA ASP A 186 -6.64 -13.01 -13.82
C ASP A 186 -5.20 -12.72 -13.38
N PHE A 187 -4.38 -12.19 -14.29
CA PHE A 187 -3.04 -11.70 -13.95
C PHE A 187 -3.08 -10.59 -12.89
N LEU A 188 -3.95 -9.61 -13.06
CA LEU A 188 -4.06 -8.45 -12.18
C LEU A 188 -4.48 -8.85 -10.76
N ILE A 189 -5.53 -9.65 -10.63
CA ILE A 189 -6.01 -10.17 -9.33
C ILE A 189 -4.91 -11.00 -8.66
N THR A 190 -4.27 -11.90 -9.42
CA THR A 190 -3.15 -12.70 -8.89
C THR A 190 -2.01 -11.80 -8.40
N HIS A 191 -1.68 -10.75 -9.16
CA HIS A 191 -0.63 -9.83 -8.79
C HIS A 191 -0.97 -9.03 -7.53
N LEU A 192 -2.20 -8.54 -7.43
CA LEU A 192 -2.74 -7.83 -6.28
C LEU A 192 -2.64 -8.70 -5.01
N ILE A 193 -3.13 -9.94 -5.08
CA ILE A 193 -3.08 -10.91 -3.97
C ILE A 193 -1.64 -11.15 -3.54
N ASN A 194 -0.73 -11.42 -4.49
CA ASN A 194 0.66 -11.70 -4.18
C ASN A 194 1.35 -10.51 -3.49
N CYS A 195 1.16 -9.29 -4.00
CA CYS A 195 1.70 -8.08 -3.40
C CYS A 195 1.23 -7.90 -1.95
N LYS A 196 -0.06 -8.11 -1.69
CA LYS A 196 -0.64 -7.89 -0.36
C LYS A 196 -0.28 -8.99 0.64
N LEU A 197 -0.42 -10.26 0.25
CA LEU A 197 -0.04 -11.38 1.12
C LEU A 197 1.45 -11.36 1.46
N LEU A 198 2.32 -11.10 0.47
CA LEU A 198 3.76 -11.00 0.71
C LEU A 198 4.09 -9.87 1.68
N ARG A 199 3.45 -8.70 1.52
CA ARG A 199 3.61 -7.57 2.43
C ARG A 199 3.18 -7.95 3.85
N ASP A 200 2.00 -8.54 4.01
CA ASP A 200 1.46 -8.89 5.32
C ASP A 200 2.30 -9.96 6.03
N PHE A 201 2.77 -10.98 5.30
CA PHE A 201 3.67 -11.99 5.84
C PHE A 201 5.05 -11.42 6.21
N ASN A 202 5.61 -10.54 5.37
CA ASN A 202 6.86 -9.86 5.68
C ASN A 202 6.73 -8.97 6.92
N TRP A 203 5.62 -8.24 7.05
CA TRP A 203 5.33 -7.40 8.22
C TRP A 203 5.23 -8.23 9.49
N LYS A 204 4.43 -9.32 9.47
CA LYS A 204 4.31 -10.25 10.60
C LYS A 204 5.65 -10.89 10.97
N SER A 205 6.45 -11.30 9.97
CA SER A 205 7.77 -11.91 10.21
C SER A 205 8.75 -10.93 10.86
N LYS A 206 8.79 -9.68 10.41
CA LYS A 206 9.64 -8.64 11.02
C LYS A 206 9.28 -8.41 12.48
N ASN A 207 7.98 -8.32 12.80
CA ASN A 207 7.52 -8.08 14.17
C ASN A 207 7.75 -9.28 15.09
N ILE A 208 7.70 -10.52 14.58
CA ILE A 208 8.09 -11.70 15.35
C ILE A 208 9.59 -11.66 15.69
N LYS A 209 10.43 -11.25 14.73
CA LYS A 209 11.89 -11.17 14.92
C LYS A 209 12.31 -10.05 15.87
N SER A 210 11.64 -8.90 15.87
CA SER A 210 11.89 -7.86 16.89
C SER A 210 11.51 -8.37 18.28
N ASN A 211 10.29 -8.89 18.43
CA ASN A 211 9.79 -9.38 19.72
C ASN A 211 10.64 -10.53 20.31
N ALA A 212 11.20 -11.40 19.46
CA ALA A 212 12.12 -12.45 19.90
C ALA A 212 13.47 -11.90 20.38
N LYS A 213 13.99 -10.85 19.74
CA LYS A 213 15.23 -10.19 20.17
C LYS A 213 15.04 -9.48 21.51
N ASP A 214 13.91 -8.84 21.71
CA ASP A 214 13.61 -8.12 22.96
C ASP A 214 13.43 -9.10 24.13
N LYS A 215 12.75 -10.24 23.91
CA LYS A 215 12.66 -11.32 24.90
C LYS A 215 14.02 -11.94 25.26
N ASN A 216 14.94 -12.06 24.30
CA ASN A 216 16.28 -12.61 24.56
C ASN A 216 17.19 -11.61 25.29
N LYS A 217 17.08 -10.31 25.02
CA LYS A 217 17.76 -9.26 25.79
C LYS A 217 17.33 -9.28 27.25
N ASN A 218 16.03 -9.42 27.50
CA ASN A 218 15.47 -9.47 28.86
C ASN A 218 15.87 -10.72 29.66
N LYS A 219 16.10 -11.87 29.00
CA LYS A 219 16.63 -13.06 29.69
C LYS A 219 18.12 -12.94 30.06
N LEU A 220 18.89 -12.21 29.25
CA LEU A 220 20.33 -12.00 29.49
C LEU A 220 20.59 -10.92 30.55
N SER A 221 19.68 -9.96 30.75
CA SER A 221 19.81 -8.97 31.83
C SER A 221 19.56 -9.57 33.22
N ILE A 222 18.66 -10.56 33.34
CA ILE A 222 18.41 -11.27 34.60
C ILE A 222 19.64 -12.07 35.07
N LEU A 223 20.43 -12.61 34.14
CA LEU A 223 21.64 -13.39 34.45
C LEU A 223 22.87 -12.53 34.79
N LYS A 224 22.82 -11.20 34.61
CA LYS A 224 23.93 -10.28 34.90
C LYS A 224 23.83 -9.60 36.27
N ASN A 225 22.76 -9.84 37.03
CA ASN A 225 22.51 -9.23 38.34
C ASN A 225 22.69 -10.21 39.53
N ASN A 226 23.45 -11.30 39.34
CA ASN A 226 23.88 -12.20 40.42
C ASN A 226 25.40 -12.27 40.51
#